data_AF-A0A927E696-F1
#
_entry.id   AF-A0A927E696-F1
#
_cell.length_a   1.000
_cell.length_b   1.000
_cell.length_c   1.000
_cell.angle_alpha   90.00
_cell.angle_beta   90.00
_cell.angle_gamma   90.00
#
_symmetry.space_group_name_H-M   'P 1'
#
loop_
_entity.id
_entity.type
_entity.pdbx_description
1 polymer ?
#
loop_
_entity_poly.entity_id
_entity_poly.type
_entity_poly.pdbx_seq_one_letter_code
_entity_poly.pdbx_strand_id
1 'polypeptide(L)'
;MGAQFVKTYFVEEGFEKVTASCPVPIVIAGGKNCRSMRRWRCAGGRSTSGASGVDMGRNIFQSSAPRAMLKAVKKVVHENLNAREAYQFWQEEKQGELK
;
A
#
# COMPACT_ATOMS: atom_id res chain seq x y z
N MET A 1 22.27 10.09 -13.31
CA MET A 1 20.82 9.85 -13.47
C MET A 1 20.08 10.82 -12.55
N GLY A 2 19.05 11.53 -13.04
CA GLY A 2 18.36 12.63 -12.33
C GLY A 2 16.85 12.42 -12.18
N ALA A 3 16.44 11.22 -11.75
CA ALA A 3 15.03 10.90 -11.52
C ALA A 3 14.52 11.58 -10.24
N GLN A 4 13.27 12.07 -10.28
CA GLN A 4 12.62 12.78 -9.18
C GLN A 4 11.82 11.85 -8.25
N PHE A 5 11.51 10.64 -8.72
CA PHE A 5 10.84 9.59 -7.94
C PHE A 5 11.47 8.24 -8.25
N VAL A 6 11.53 7.37 -7.25
CA VAL A 6 12.01 6.00 -7.41
C VAL A 6 10.88 5.04 -7.03
N LYS A 7 10.45 4.20 -7.96
CA LYS A 7 9.53 3.11 -7.69
C LYS A 7 10.31 1.81 -7.46
N THR A 8 10.08 1.14 -6.34
CA THR A 8 10.73 -0.13 -6.02
C THR A 8 9.79 -1.08 -5.29
N TYR A 9 10.24 -2.31 -5.06
CA TYR A 9 9.50 -3.30 -4.27
C TYR A 9 9.82 -3.19 -2.79
N PHE A 10 8.83 -3.47 -1.96
CA PHE A 10 9.01 -3.60 -0.52
C PHE A 10 9.76 -4.89 -0.17
N VAL A 11 10.65 -4.81 0.81
CA VAL A 11 11.32 -5.96 1.45
C VAL A 11 11.02 -5.91 2.95
N GLU A 12 10.81 -7.05 3.59
CA GLU A 12 10.40 -7.07 5.00
C GLU A 12 11.53 -6.63 5.95
N GLU A 13 12.76 -6.98 5.62
CA GLU A 13 13.95 -6.65 6.40
C GLU A 13 14.84 -5.70 5.60
N GLY A 14 15.25 -4.57 6.20
CA GLY A 14 16.21 -3.65 5.59
C GLY A 14 15.61 -2.62 4.63
N PHE A 15 14.29 -2.49 4.52
CA PHE A 15 13.68 -1.49 3.62
C PHE A 15 13.99 -0.05 4.05
N GLU A 16 14.17 0.19 5.34
CA GLU A 16 14.64 1.46 5.89
C GLU A 16 16.03 1.86 5.38
N LYS A 17 16.91 0.91 5.08
CA LYS A 17 18.21 1.20 4.46
C LYS A 17 18.04 1.65 3.02
N VAL A 18 17.09 1.05 2.30
CA VAL A 18 16.75 1.43 0.92
C VAL A 18 16.20 2.85 0.89
N THR A 19 15.28 3.17 1.80
CA THR A 19 14.69 4.51 1.87
C THR A 19 15.69 5.56 2.34
N ALA A 20 16.55 5.25 3.31
CA ALA A 20 17.60 6.15 3.78
C ALA A 20 18.71 6.42 2.74
N SER A 21 18.98 5.47 1.83
CA SER A 21 20.02 5.61 0.80
C SER A 21 19.55 6.39 -0.43
N CYS A 22 18.24 6.62 -0.57
CA CYS A 22 17.68 7.28 -1.74
C CYS A 22 17.41 8.76 -1.45
N PRO A 23 18.01 9.71 -2.19
CA PRO A 23 17.84 11.14 -1.95
C PRO A 23 16.49 11.69 -2.44
N VAL A 24 15.67 10.87 -3.10
CA VAL A 24 14.38 11.26 -3.69
C VAL A 24 13.26 10.35 -3.18
N PRO A 25 12.00 10.82 -3.20
CA PRO A 25 10.86 10.05 -2.72
C PRO A 25 10.74 8.66 -3.34
N ILE A 26 10.53 7.66 -2.48
CA ILE A 26 10.31 6.27 -2.89
C ILE A 26 8.83 5.91 -2.84
N VAL A 27 8.36 5.24 -3.90
CA VAL A 27 7.02 4.68 -4.01
C VAL A 27 7.10 3.15 -4.06
N ILE A 28 6.31 2.47 -3.23
CA ILE A 28 6.30 1.00 -3.16
C ILE A 28 5.36 0.41 -4.21
N ALA A 29 5.86 -0.51 -5.03
CA ALA A 29 5.05 -1.28 -5.95
C ALA A 29 4.23 -2.36 -5.21
N GLY A 30 2.95 -2.49 -5.55
CA GLY A 30 2.05 -3.47 -4.91
C GLY A 30 2.39 -4.96 -5.16
N GLY A 31 3.26 -5.28 -6.13
CA GLY A 31 3.66 -6.67 -6.39
C GLY A 31 2.58 -7.53 -7.06
N LYS A 32 2.70 -8.86 -6.90
CA LYS A 32 1.69 -9.84 -7.37
C LYS A 32 0.41 -9.71 -6.53
N ASN A 33 -0.75 -10.03 -7.12
CA ASN A 33 -2.02 -10.00 -6.40
C ASN A 33 -1.96 -10.94 -5.18
N CYS A 34 -2.10 -10.37 -3.99
CA CYS A 34 -2.07 -11.11 -2.73
C CYS A 34 -3.44 -11.00 -2.05
N ARG A 35 -4.10 -12.15 -1.85
CA ARG A 35 -5.34 -12.23 -1.07
C ARG A 35 -5.10 -12.15 0.44
N SER A 36 -3.85 -12.35 0.89
CA SER A 36 -3.48 -12.35 2.29
C SER A 36 -3.29 -10.95 2.88
N MET A 37 -3.23 -10.87 4.21
CA MET A 37 -2.98 -9.65 4.98
C MET A 37 -1.68 -8.91 4.57
N ARG A 38 -0.77 -9.60 3.86
CA ARG A 38 0.47 -9.04 3.32
C ARG A 38 0.23 -7.84 2.41
N ARG A 39 -0.87 -7.81 1.65
CA ARG A 39 -1.19 -6.67 0.77
C ARG A 39 -1.31 -5.35 1.55
N TRP A 40 -1.80 -5.42 2.78
CA TRP A 40 -2.00 -4.25 3.64
C TRP A 40 -0.70 -3.81 4.31
N ARG A 41 0.19 -4.74 4.64
CA ARG A 41 1.54 -4.42 5.13
C ARG A 41 2.35 -3.65 4.07
N CYS A 42 2.17 -3.98 2.80
CA CYS A 42 2.77 -3.26 1.69
C CYS A 42 2.03 -1.96 1.32
N ALA A 43 0.79 -1.76 1.78
CA ALA A 43 -0.03 -0.59 1.46
C ALA A 43 0.33 0.65 2.29
N GLY A 44 1.04 0.47 3.41
CA GLY A 44 1.51 1.56 4.24
C GLY A 44 1.26 1.34 5.73
N GLY A 45 1.69 2.32 6.51
CA GLY A 45 1.76 2.30 7.98
C GLY A 45 3.22 2.27 8.46
N ARG A 46 3.41 2.02 9.77
CA ARG A 46 4.73 1.91 10.42
C ARG A 46 5.70 0.92 9.73
N SER A 47 5.17 -0.03 8.94
CA SER A 47 5.95 -1.06 8.28
C SER A 47 6.69 -0.60 7.01
N THR A 48 6.30 0.52 6.38
CA THR A 48 6.94 0.99 5.13
C THR A 48 7.97 2.08 5.36
N SER A 49 8.56 2.14 6.57
CA SER A 49 9.54 3.13 7.05
C SER A 49 10.27 3.90 5.95
N GLY A 50 9.83 5.14 5.69
CA GLY A 50 10.48 6.07 4.75
C GLY A 50 9.92 6.10 3.32
N ALA A 51 8.97 5.24 2.94
CA ALA A 51 8.27 5.39 1.66
C ALA A 51 7.30 6.57 1.67
N SER A 52 7.19 7.26 0.52
CA SER A 52 6.32 8.42 0.31
C SER A 52 4.97 8.05 -0.32
N GLY A 53 4.75 6.77 -0.64
CA GLY A 53 3.47 6.30 -1.17
C GLY A 53 3.54 4.88 -1.73
N VAL A 54 2.43 4.47 -2.37
CA VAL A 54 2.31 3.16 -3.02
C VAL A 54 1.77 3.29 -4.45
N ASP A 55 2.22 2.39 -5.31
CA ASP A 55 1.74 2.21 -6.68
C ASP A 55 1.17 0.79 -6.81
N MET A 56 -0.14 0.69 -6.56
CA MET A 56 -0.88 -0.57 -6.54
C MET A 56 -1.77 -0.73 -7.76
N GLY A 57 -1.32 -1.54 -8.72
CA GLY A 57 -2.16 -1.98 -9.85
C GLY A 57 -3.03 -3.18 -9.49
N ARG A 58 -2.47 -4.39 -9.64
CA ARG A 58 -3.21 -5.67 -9.52
C ARG A 58 -4.00 -5.83 -8.22
N ASN A 59 -3.47 -5.39 -7.08
CA ASN A 59 -4.19 -5.51 -5.79
C ASN A 59 -5.47 -4.66 -5.73
N ILE A 60 -5.57 -3.60 -6.54
CA ILE A 60 -6.78 -2.79 -6.67
C ILE A 60 -7.70 -3.40 -7.73
N PHE A 61 -7.24 -3.49 -8.98
CA PHE A 61 -8.11 -3.85 -10.11
C PHE A 61 -8.57 -5.32 -10.12
N GLN A 62 -7.82 -6.23 -9.50
CA GLN A 62 -8.21 -7.64 -9.39
C GLN A 62 -8.86 -7.95 -8.03
N SER A 63 -9.23 -6.93 -7.26
CA SER A 63 -10.03 -7.07 -6.05
C SER A 63 -11.49 -7.37 -6.40
N SER A 64 -12.18 -8.13 -5.54
CA SER A 64 -13.64 -8.28 -5.62
C SER A 64 -14.41 -6.98 -5.37
N ALA A 65 -13.76 -5.97 -4.78
CA ALA A 65 -14.32 -4.62 -4.60
C ALA A 65 -13.18 -3.59 -4.81
N PRO A 66 -12.93 -3.15 -6.06
CA PRO A 66 -11.83 -2.24 -6.40
C PRO A 66 -11.97 -0.84 -5.80
N ARG A 67 -13.20 -0.30 -5.75
CA ARG A 67 -13.49 1.03 -5.18
C ARG A 67 -13.25 1.04 -3.67
N ALA A 68 -13.84 0.09 -2.94
CA ALA A 68 -13.54 -0.13 -1.53
C ALA A 68 -12.04 -0.30 -1.27
N MET A 69 -11.33 -1.05 -2.14
CA MET A 69 -9.89 -1.24 -2.00
C MET A 69 -9.13 0.08 -2.11
N LEU A 70 -9.43 0.89 -3.13
CA LEU A 70 -8.78 2.18 -3.34
C LEU A 70 -8.98 3.11 -2.13
N LYS A 71 -10.19 3.16 -1.58
CA LYS A 71 -10.49 3.94 -0.37
C LYS A 71 -9.68 3.44 0.83
N ALA A 72 -9.58 2.13 1.03
CA ALA A 72 -8.80 1.54 2.11
C ALA A 72 -7.31 1.86 1.99
N VAL A 73 -6.73 1.72 0.79
CA VAL A 73 -5.32 2.08 0.53
C VAL A 73 -5.09 3.58 0.77
N LYS A 74 -6.02 4.44 0.34
CA LYS A 74 -5.95 5.89 0.61
C LYS A 74 -5.87 6.17 2.12
N LYS A 75 -6.71 5.52 2.92
CA LYS A 75 -6.69 5.68 4.38
C LYS A 75 -5.38 5.18 5.01
N VAL A 76 -4.81 4.08 4.51
CA VAL A 76 -3.51 3.60 4.98
C VAL A 76 -2.41 4.62 4.69
N VAL A 77 -2.36 5.17 3.47
CA VAL A 77 -1.29 6.09 3.04
C VAL A 77 -1.41 7.47 3.68
N HIS A 78 -2.63 8.01 3.79
CA HIS A 78 -2.84 9.41 4.19
C HIS A 78 -3.38 9.59 5.61
N GLU A 79 -4.01 8.55 6.19
CA GLU A 79 -4.63 8.60 7.52
C GLU A 79 -3.96 7.61 8.50
N ASN A 80 -2.85 6.98 8.10
CA ASN A 80 -2.04 6.07 8.94
C ASN A 80 -2.80 4.88 9.55
N LEU A 81 -3.85 4.39 8.87
CA LEU A 81 -4.53 3.16 9.29
C LEU A 81 -3.55 1.99 9.27
N ASN A 82 -3.63 1.13 10.30
CA ASN A 82 -2.88 -0.11 10.32
C ASN A 82 -3.53 -1.18 9.41
N ALA A 83 -2.79 -2.26 9.16
CA ALA A 83 -3.24 -3.32 8.25
C ALA A 83 -4.58 -3.97 8.63
N ARG A 84 -4.88 -4.05 9.94
CA ARG A 84 -6.13 -4.64 10.44
C ARG A 84 -7.30 -3.69 10.23
N GLU A 85 -7.12 -2.42 10.57
CA GLU A 85 -8.12 -1.35 10.36
C GLU A 85 -8.45 -1.19 8.89
N ALA A 86 -7.44 -1.18 8.01
CA ALA A 86 -7.63 -1.10 6.58
C ALA A 86 -8.44 -2.28 6.01
N TYR A 87 -8.19 -3.48 6.52
CA TYR A 87 -8.95 -4.66 6.16
C TYR A 87 -10.41 -4.59 6.61
N GLN A 88 -10.66 -4.14 7.84
CA GLN A 88 -12.02 -3.95 8.37
C GLN A 88 -12.77 -2.91 7.55
N PHE A 89 -12.17 -1.74 7.32
CA PHE A 89 -12.75 -0.68 6.50
C PHE A 89 -13.09 -1.15 5.09
N TRP A 90 -12.20 -1.93 4.45
CA TRP A 90 -12.46 -2.52 3.14
C TRP A 90 -13.68 -3.44 3.14
N GLN A 91 -13.86 -4.26 4.19
CA GLN A 91 -14.99 -5.17 4.29
C GLN A 91 -16.31 -4.43 4.50
N GLU A 92 -16.31 -3.38 5.32
CA GLU A 92 -17.47 -2.52 5.56
C GLU A 92 -17.89 -1.81 4.26
N GLU A 93 -16.95 -1.16 3.58
CA GLU A 93 -17.21 -0.48 2.30
C GLU A 93 -17.69 -1.46 1.22
N LYS A 94 -17.09 -2.65 1.14
CA LYS A 94 -17.52 -3.70 0.21
C LYS A 94 -18.98 -4.13 0.45
N GLN A 95 -19.41 -4.22 1.71
CA GLN A 95 -20.80 -4.56 2.04
C GLN A 95 -21.75 -3.40 1.76
N GLY A 96 -21.31 -2.16 1.96
CA GLY A 96 -22.07 -0.96 1.60
C GLY A 96 -22.32 -0.84 0.10
N GLU A 97 -21.39 -1.31 -0.75
CA GLU A 97 -21.54 -1.32 -2.21
C GLU A 97 -22.49 -2.42 -2.74
N LEU A 98 -22.81 -3.43 -1.93
CA LEU A 98 -23.71 -4.54 -2.30
C LEU A 98 -25.19 -4.26 -1.94
N LYS A 99 -25.46 -3.17 -1.23
CA LYS A 99 -26.81 -2.70 -0.91
C LYS A 99 -27.27 -1.69 -1.95
#